data_AF-A0A926VZN1-F1
#
_entry.id   AF-A0A926VZN1-F1
#
_cell.length_a   1.000
_cell.length_b   1.000
_cell.length_c   1.000
_cell.angle_alpha   90.00
_cell.angle_beta   90.00
_cell.angle_gamma   90.00
#
_symmetry.space_group_name_H-M   'P 1'
#
loop_
_entity.id
_entity.type
_entity.pdbx_description
1 polymer ?
#
loop_
_entity_poly.entity_id
_entity_poly.type
_entity_poly.pdbx_seq_one_letter_code
_entity_poly.pdbx_strand_id
1 'polypeptide(L)'
;MSHGSATVGFEDYCPVLETTLRLLPQGCSVTLLADRGFEHGALIRWLQEHQWSWAIRAKSDLKITRSNGKTSAVADLLPPEGEAYLFREVTVLQDIQCLRGCKRSQKFFHF
;
A
#
# COMPACT_ATOMS: atom_id res chain seq x y z
N MET A 1 12.80 1.22 26.56
CA MET A 1 12.54 -0.07 25.88
C MET A 1 12.23 0.25 24.42
N SER A 2 13.16 -0.05 23.51
CA SER A 2 13.01 0.25 22.08
C SER A 2 12.19 -0.87 21.44
N HIS A 3 10.98 -0.57 20.98
CA HIS A 3 10.19 -1.51 20.18
C HIS A 3 10.84 -1.59 18.80
N GLY A 4 11.75 -2.55 18.61
CA GLY A 4 12.20 -2.96 17.29
C GLY A 4 11.01 -3.56 16.53
N SER A 5 10.27 -2.70 15.83
CA SER A 5 9.23 -3.14 14.90
C SER A 5 9.91 -4.10 13.91
N ALA A 6 9.52 -5.36 13.94
CA ALA A 6 10.07 -6.38 13.06
C ALA A 6 9.79 -5.95 11.61
N THR A 7 10.82 -5.45 10.93
CA THR A 7 10.80 -5.30 9.48
C THR A 7 10.99 -6.69 8.92
N VAL A 8 9.88 -7.42 8.74
CA VAL A 8 9.88 -8.70 8.03
C VAL A 8 10.14 -8.37 6.56
N GLY A 9 11.16 -8.99 5.96
CA GLY A 9 11.56 -8.71 4.60
C GLY A 9 10.54 -9.25 3.60
N PHE A 10 10.49 -8.68 2.39
CA PHE A 10 9.66 -9.21 1.30
C PHE A 10 9.89 -10.70 1.03
N GLU A 11 11.15 -11.12 1.15
CA GLU A 11 11.59 -12.50 0.97
C GLU A 11 10.93 -13.47 1.95
N ASP A 12 10.59 -13.02 3.17
CA ASP A 12 10.02 -13.88 4.20
C ASP A 12 8.55 -14.24 3.91
N TYR A 13 7.79 -13.34 3.29
CA TYR A 13 6.37 -13.55 3.01
C TYR A 13 6.05 -13.80 1.54
N CYS A 14 6.99 -13.61 0.60
CA CYS A 14 6.81 -13.99 -0.80
C CYS A 14 6.34 -15.46 -0.97
N PRO A 15 6.91 -16.46 -0.27
CA PRO A 15 6.44 -17.85 -0.38
C PRO A 15 4.98 -18.05 0.02
N VAL A 16 4.47 -17.26 0.97
CA VAL A 16 3.07 -17.29 1.41
C VAL A 16 2.16 -16.74 0.32
N LEU A 17 2.56 -15.66 -0.33
CA LEU A 17 1.82 -15.05 -1.45
C LEU A 17 1.76 -16.00 -2.65
N GLU A 18 2.89 -16.61 -3.02
CA GLU A 18 2.96 -17.60 -4.10
C GLU A 18 2.11 -18.85 -3.80
N THR A 19 2.11 -19.32 -2.55
CA THR A 19 1.26 -20.44 -2.15
C THR A 19 -0.22 -20.08 -2.27
N THR A 20 -0.57 -18.86 -1.87
CA THR A 20 -1.93 -18.36 -1.98
C THR A 20 -2.37 -18.29 -3.45
N LEU A 21 -1.53 -17.78 -4.36
CA LEU A 21 -1.81 -17.77 -5.80
C LEU A 21 -2.15 -19.17 -6.36
N ARG A 22 -1.46 -20.22 -5.90
CA ARG A 22 -1.73 -21.60 -6.35
C ARG A 22 -3.05 -22.17 -5.83
N LEU A 23 -3.56 -21.65 -4.71
CA LEU A 23 -4.77 -22.14 -4.05
C LEU A 23 -6.02 -21.35 -4.44
N LEU A 24 -5.86 -20.13 -4.93
CA LEU A 24 -6.97 -19.26 -5.28
C LEU A 24 -7.72 -19.77 -6.51
N PRO A 25 -9.07 -19.69 -6.53
CA PRO A 25 -9.85 -20.00 -7.72
C PRO A 25 -9.48 -19.09 -8.88
N GLN A 26 -9.51 -19.64 -10.10
CA GLN A 26 -9.24 -18.87 -11.31
C GLN A 26 -10.23 -17.71 -11.45
N GLY A 27 -9.72 -16.53 -11.78
CA GLY A 27 -10.54 -15.34 -12.03
C GLY A 27 -11.07 -14.63 -10.78
N CYS A 28 -10.69 -15.06 -9.57
CA CYS A 28 -11.01 -14.31 -8.37
C CYS A 28 -10.26 -12.97 -8.33
N SER A 29 -10.88 -11.95 -7.72
CA SER A 29 -10.22 -10.66 -7.49
C SER A 29 -9.70 -10.61 -6.07
N VAL A 30 -8.41 -10.34 -5.90
CA VAL A 30 -7.75 -10.35 -4.60
C VAL A 30 -7.45 -8.93 -4.15
N THR A 31 -7.62 -8.66 -2.85
CA THR A 31 -7.16 -7.43 -2.21
C THR A 31 -6.35 -7.79 -0.97
N LEU A 32 -5.06 -7.43 -0.96
CA LEU A 32 -4.22 -7.59 0.23
C LEU A 32 -4.48 -6.43 1.21
N LEU A 33 -4.77 -6.77 2.46
CA LEU A 33 -4.85 -5.81 3.57
C LEU A 33 -3.63 -6.00 4.46
N ALA A 34 -2.88 -4.93 4.73
CA ALA A 34 -1.67 -5.03 5.55
C ALA A 34 -1.38 -3.75 6.36
N ASP A 35 -0.54 -3.90 7.38
CA ASP A 35 -0.12 -2.81 8.25
C ASP A 35 1.12 -2.07 7.76
N ARG A 36 1.50 -1.00 8.47
CA ARG A 36 2.67 -0.12 8.22
C ARG A 36 4.02 -0.85 8.14
N GLY A 37 4.08 -2.09 8.62
CA GLY A 37 5.26 -2.94 8.49
C GLY A 37 5.47 -3.50 7.07
N PHE A 38 4.47 -3.38 6.18
CA PHE A 38 4.45 -4.01 4.86
C PHE A 38 4.51 -3.01 3.70
N GLU A 39 4.80 -1.73 3.96
CA GLU A 39 4.95 -0.70 2.90
C GLU A 39 6.27 -0.83 2.10
N HIS A 40 6.62 -2.06 1.71
CA HIS A 40 7.79 -2.37 0.90
C HIS A 40 7.47 -2.20 -0.58
N GLY A 41 8.30 -1.45 -1.30
CA GLY A 41 8.13 -1.28 -2.75
C GLY A 41 8.12 -2.60 -3.52
N ALA A 42 8.94 -3.58 -3.08
CA ALA A 42 8.95 -4.93 -3.65
C ALA A 42 7.59 -5.64 -3.53
N LEU A 43 6.95 -5.57 -2.35
CA LEU A 43 5.62 -6.15 -2.15
C LEU A 43 4.60 -5.50 -3.08
N ILE A 44 4.56 -4.18 -3.13
CA ILE A 44 3.56 -3.48 -3.93
C ILE A 44 3.73 -3.74 -5.43
N ARG A 45 4.98 -3.80 -5.92
CA ARG A 45 5.25 -4.16 -7.32
C ARG A 45 4.83 -5.60 -7.63
N TRP A 46 5.13 -6.55 -6.74
CA TRP A 46 4.65 -7.93 -6.87
C TRP A 46 3.12 -8.00 -6.94
N LEU A 47 2.42 -7.26 -6.07
CA LEU A 47 0.95 -7.20 -6.11
C LEU A 47 0.43 -6.62 -7.44
N GLN A 48 1.10 -5.61 -7.98
CA GLN A 48 0.75 -5.02 -9.28
C GLN A 48 0.97 -6.01 -10.44
N GLU A 49 2.11 -6.72 -10.46
CA GLU A 49 2.43 -7.76 -11.44
C GLU A 49 1.38 -8.87 -11.44
N HIS A 50 0.89 -9.25 -10.26
CA HIS A 50 -0.15 -10.27 -10.10
C HIS A 50 -1.59 -9.72 -10.15
N GLN A 51 -1.78 -8.43 -10.46
CA GLN A 51 -3.09 -7.77 -10.56
C GLN A 51 -3.91 -7.81 -9.25
N TRP A 52 -3.24 -7.92 -8.11
CA TRP A 52 -3.85 -7.82 -6.79
C TRP A 52 -4.05 -6.36 -6.42
N SER A 53 -5.24 -6.07 -5.90
CA SER A 53 -5.50 -4.78 -5.25
C SER A 53 -4.86 -4.78 -3.86
N TRP A 54 -4.71 -3.61 -3.25
CA TRP A 54 -4.14 -3.51 -1.91
C TRP A 54 -4.65 -2.30 -1.14
N ALA A 55 -4.73 -2.47 0.18
CA ALA A 55 -4.90 -1.39 1.14
C ALA A 55 -3.90 -1.62 2.28
N ILE A 56 -2.84 -0.83 2.27
CA ILE A 56 -1.75 -0.91 3.24
C ILE A 56 -1.79 0.36 4.08
N ARG A 57 -1.80 0.22 5.40
CA ARG A 57 -1.70 1.37 6.30
C ARG A 57 -0.34 2.03 6.11
N ALA A 58 -0.31 3.30 5.75
CA ALA A 58 0.95 4.03 5.54
C ALA A 58 1.57 4.48 6.87
N LYS A 59 2.91 4.54 6.91
CA LYS A 59 3.60 5.32 7.96
C LYS A 59 3.37 6.81 7.78
N SER A 60 3.37 7.53 8.90
CA SER A 60 3.11 8.96 8.93
C SER A 60 4.18 9.78 8.19
N ASP A 61 5.40 9.26 8.09
CA ASP A 61 6.53 9.87 7.37
C ASP A 61 6.62 9.48 5.90
N LEU A 62 5.77 8.55 5.42
CA LEU A 62 5.71 8.16 4.00
C LEU A 62 5.48 9.41 3.14
N LYS A 63 6.36 9.61 2.16
CA LYS A 63 6.24 10.71 1.20
C LYS A 63 5.29 10.32 0.08
N ILE A 64 4.31 11.17 -0.16
CA ILE A 64 3.40 11.05 -1.30
C ILE A 64 3.57 12.26 -2.21
N THR A 65 3.64 12.01 -3.52
CA THR A 65 3.68 13.05 -4.55
C THR A 65 2.35 13.06 -5.26
N ARG A 66 1.66 14.20 -5.25
CA ARG A 66 0.35 14.37 -5.91
C ARG A 66 0.52 14.73 -7.39
N SER A 67 -0.56 14.65 -8.16
CA SER A 67 -0.57 14.99 -9.59
C SER A 67 -0.09 16.41 -9.93
N ASN A 68 -0.17 17.36 -9.00
CA ASN A 68 0.39 18.71 -9.14
C ASN A 68 1.90 18.80 -8.87
N GLY A 69 2.59 17.67 -8.69
CA GLY A 69 4.02 17.58 -8.38
C GLY A 69 4.39 17.89 -6.93
N LYS A 70 3.44 18.28 -6.06
CA LYS A 70 3.73 18.58 -4.66
C LYS A 70 3.89 17.29 -3.85
N THR A 71 5.05 17.13 -3.24
CA THR A 71 5.36 16.06 -2.29
C THR A 71 5.10 16.51 -0.85
N SER A 72 4.49 15.66 -0.03
CA SER A 72 4.26 15.91 1.40
C SER A 72 4.29 14.58 2.16
N ALA A 73 4.57 14.59 3.48
CA ALA A 73 4.42 13.38 4.28
C ALA A 73 2.93 13.09 4.50
N VAL A 74 2.57 11.84 4.78
CA VAL A 74 1.19 11.47 5.15
C VAL A 74 0.72 12.26 6.37
N ALA A 75 1.60 12.51 7.35
CA ALA A 75 1.31 13.31 8.54
C ALA A 75 0.82 14.74 8.21
N ASP A 76 1.35 15.34 7.14
CA ASP A 76 1.01 16.70 6.72
C ASP A 76 -0.37 16.79 6.02
N LEU A 77 -0.97 15.63 5.75
CA LEU A 77 -2.20 15.49 4.97
C LEU A 77 -3.34 14.88 5.78
N LEU A 78 -3.14 14.72 7.09
CA LEU A 78 -4.16 14.22 7.99
C LEU A 78 -5.33 15.21 8.03
N PRO A 79 -6.57 14.71 7.87
CA PRO A 79 -7.74 15.55 8.00
C PRO A 79 -7.97 15.95 9.47
N PRO A 80 -8.77 16.99 9.73
CA PRO A 80 -9.31 17.27 11.06
C PRO A 80 -10.06 16.07 11.64
N GLU A 81 -10.28 16.10 12.96
CA GLU A 81 -11.06 15.06 13.64
C GLU A 81 -12.48 14.94 13.04
N GLY A 82 -12.92 13.69 12.82
CA GLY A 82 -14.23 13.39 12.22
C GLY A 82 -14.26 13.40 10.69
N GLU A 83 -13.15 13.72 10.02
CA GLU A 83 -13.04 13.75 8.56
C GLU A 83 -12.15 12.64 8.00
N ALA A 84 -12.31 12.34 6.70
CA ALA A 84 -11.46 11.41 5.96
C ALA A 84 -11.15 11.96 4.56
N TYR A 85 -9.87 12.03 4.21
CA TYR A 85 -9.43 12.49 2.89
C TYR A 85 -9.00 11.33 2.00
N LEU A 86 -9.49 11.34 0.75
CA LEU A 86 -9.06 10.41 -0.30
C LEU A 86 -8.24 11.16 -1.33
N PHE A 87 -6.93 10.93 -1.31
CA PHE A 87 -6.03 11.39 -2.36
C PHE A 87 -6.03 10.38 -3.52
N ARG A 88 -6.14 10.89 -4.74
CA ARG A 88 -6.11 10.10 -5.98
C ARG A 88 -4.91 10.52 -6.80
N GLU A 89 -4.43 9.62 -7.67
CA GLU A 89 -3.33 9.92 -8.60
C GLU A 89 -2.10 10.42 -7.86
N VAL A 90 -1.69 9.62 -6.87
CA VAL A 90 -0.50 9.88 -6.06
C VAL A 90 0.57 8.86 -6.39
N THR A 91 1.82 9.31 -6.35
CA THR A 91 2.99 8.43 -6.40
C THR A 91 3.55 8.27 -5.00
N VAL A 92 3.79 7.03 -4.61
CA VAL A 92 4.42 6.67 -3.33
C VAL A 92 5.69 5.87 -3.60
N LEU A 93 6.60 5.82 -2.63
CA LEU A 93 7.83 5.03 -2.73
C LEU A 93 8.61 5.28 -4.04
N GLN A 94 8.65 6.55 -4.48
CA GLN A 94 9.32 7.08 -5.68
C GLN A 94 8.62 6.79 -7.01
N ASP A 95 8.23 5.56 -7.30
CA ASP A 95 7.75 5.14 -8.63
C ASP A 95 6.35 4.51 -8.64
N ILE A 96 5.81 4.14 -7.48
CA ILE A 96 4.54 3.43 -7.40
C ILE A 96 3.38 4.40 -7.57
N GLN A 97 2.80 4.38 -8.77
CA GLN A 97 1.62 5.17 -9.10
C GLN A 97 0.35 4.50 -8.59
N CYS A 98 -0.36 5.20 -7.70
CA CYS A 98 -1.66 4.81 -7.18
C CYS A 98 -2.76 5.46 -8.03
N LEU A 99 -3.07 4.82 -9.16
CA LEU A 99 -4.08 5.28 -10.13
C LEU A 99 -5.43 4.60 -9.90
N ARG A 100 -6.53 5.28 -10.27
CA ARG A 100 -7.89 4.69 -10.30
C ARG A 100 -8.02 3.42 -11.17
N GLY A 101 -7.02 3.10 -12.00
CA GLY A 101 -7.12 2.12 -13.08
C GLY A 101 -6.98 0.64 -12.70
N CYS A 102 -6.50 0.30 -11.50
CA CYS A 102 -6.63 -1.07 -11.00
C CYS A 102 -8.08 -1.24 -10.55
N LYS A 103 -8.86 -2.10 -11.22
CA LYS A 103 -10.33 -2.13 -11.16
C LYS A 103 -10.98 -2.24 -9.76
N ARG A 104 -10.25 -2.37 -8.65
CA ARG A 104 -10.83 -2.41 -7.29
C ARG A 104 -9.93 -1.69 -6.26
N SER A 105 -10.44 -0.56 -5.75
CA SER A 105 -10.12 0.05 -4.44
C SER A 105 -8.67 -0.03 -3.93
N GLN A 106 -7.81 0.90 -4.37
CA GLN A 106 -6.64 1.30 -3.58
C GLN A 106 -7.08 2.36 -2.56
N LYS A 107 -6.96 2.04 -1.27
CA LYS A 107 -7.32 2.95 -0.18
C LYS A 107 -6.20 2.97 0.84
N PHE A 108 -5.64 4.16 1.05
CA PHE A 108 -4.87 4.43 2.26
C PHE A 108 -5.85 4.72 3.38
N PHE A 109 -5.85 3.88 4.40
CA PHE A 109 -6.50 4.16 5.67
C PHE A 109 -5.41 4.44 6.69
N HIS A 110 -5.51 5.57 7.38
CA HIS A 110 -4.85 5.78 8.66
C HIS A 110 -5.96 5.78 9.71
N PHE A 111 -5.86 4.87 10.69
CA PHE A 111 -6.62 4.90 11.94
C PHE A 111 -5.70 5.44 13.01
#